data_AF-A0A0N0CWB3-F1
#
_entry.id   AF-A0A0N0CWB3-F1
#
_cell.length_a   1.000
_cell.length_b   1.000
_cell.length_c   1.000
_cell.angle_alpha   90.00
_cell.angle_beta   90.00
_cell.angle_gamma   90.00
#
_symmetry.space_group_name_H-M   'P 1'
#
loop_
_entity.id
_entity.type
_entity.pdbx_description
1 polymer ?
#
loop_
_entity_poly.entity_id
_entity_poly.type
_entity_poly.pdbx_seq_one_letter_code
_entity_poly.pdbx_strand_id
1 'polypeptide(L)'
;MSRTVSIFYHASIIAVSFVCGVIFFHIIGGPKAEPFILLIEPRLADGDRQSIFRIVLPVVISIGLILLLATHSYLKILIRVTVAMRATFFGFSSVFLLQKLEAFWLYTIWWFPFQLIYCILLLVLCNLLVPAWSKRKIGKQVSGRTILLNFIAFFIIIVAEFIVVFFVLK
;
A
#
# COMPACT_ATOMS: atom_id res chain seq x y z
N MET A 1 22.07 -3.04 -13.59
CA MET A 1 21.79 -3.64 -12.27
C MET A 1 21.12 -4.98 -12.52
N SER A 2 21.57 -6.07 -11.87
CA SER A 2 20.89 -7.37 -12.00
C SER A 2 19.44 -7.26 -11.46
N ARG A 3 18.49 -7.95 -12.10
CA ARG A 3 17.07 -7.96 -11.69
C ARG A 3 16.90 -8.29 -10.19
N THR A 4 17.76 -9.16 -9.68
CA THR A 4 17.79 -9.57 -8.27
C THR A 4 18.05 -8.40 -7.32
N VAL A 5 19.04 -7.54 -7.63
CA VAL A 5 19.39 -6.40 -6.76
C VAL A 5 18.26 -5.36 -6.73
N SER A 6 17.55 -5.19 -7.86
CA SER A 6 16.37 -4.34 -7.91
C SER A 6 15.25 -4.88 -7.01
N ILE A 7 15.02 -6.20 -6.97
CA ILE A 7 13.99 -6.78 -6.09
C ILE A 7 14.33 -6.53 -4.62
N PHE A 8 15.58 -6.79 -4.21
CA PHE A 8 16.02 -6.55 -2.84
C PHE A 8 15.90 -5.08 -2.42
N TYR A 9 16.25 -4.15 -3.30
CA TYR A 9 16.12 -2.71 -3.03
C TYR A 9 14.67 -2.30 -2.75
N HIS A 10 13.72 -2.86 -3.48
CA HIS A 10 12.31 -2.52 -3.30
C HIS A 10 11.70 -3.24 -2.09
N ALA A 11 12.09 -4.49 -1.85
CA ALA A 11 11.70 -5.23 -0.65
C ALA A 11 12.20 -4.53 0.62
N SER A 12 13.43 -4.00 0.60
CA SER A 12 13.97 -3.26 1.74
C SER A 12 13.22 -1.96 2.01
N ILE A 13 12.78 -1.23 0.98
CA ILE A 13 11.92 -0.04 1.16
C ILE A 13 10.64 -0.40 1.92
N ILE A 14 9.95 -1.46 1.51
CA ILE A 14 8.71 -1.90 2.15
C ILE A 14 8.99 -2.37 3.58
N ALA A 15 10.00 -3.22 3.78
CA ALA A 15 10.33 -3.78 5.08
C ALA A 15 10.74 -2.71 6.10
N VAL A 16 11.65 -1.79 5.73
CA VAL A 16 12.09 -0.71 6.61
C VAL A 16 10.93 0.22 6.94
N SER A 17 10.12 0.59 5.95
CA SER A 17 8.95 1.46 6.19
C SER A 17 7.94 0.80 7.12
N PHE A 18 7.66 -0.49 6.91
CA PHE A 18 6.79 -1.28 7.77
C PHE A 18 7.28 -1.28 9.23
N VAL A 19 8.57 -1.58 9.45
CA VAL A 19 9.17 -1.57 10.79
C VAL A 19 9.11 -0.18 11.43
N CYS A 20 9.36 0.89 10.67
CA CYS A 20 9.18 2.26 11.17
C CYS A 20 7.73 2.50 11.62
N GLY A 21 6.74 1.99 10.90
CA GLY A 21 5.33 2.07 11.28
C GLY A 21 5.02 1.35 12.59
N VAL A 22 5.55 0.14 12.76
CA VAL A 22 5.44 -0.64 13.99
C VAL A 22 6.03 0.14 15.18
N ILE A 23 7.22 0.71 15.02
CA ILE A 23 7.88 1.51 16.07
C ILE A 23 7.04 2.75 16.40
N PHE A 24 6.52 3.45 15.38
CA PHE A 24 5.68 4.64 15.58
C PHE A 24 4.44 4.35 16.42
N PHE A 25 3.83 3.18 16.23
CA PHE A 25 2.68 2.74 17.02
C PHE A 25 3.05 2.55 18.49
N HIS A 26 4.19 1.92 18.77
CA HIS A 26 4.66 1.74 20.14
C HIS A 26 4.99 3.06 20.84
N ILE A 27 5.44 4.08 20.11
CA ILE A 27 5.72 5.41 20.67
C ILE A 27 4.42 6.17 20.99
N ILE A 28 3.43 6.14 20.09
CA ILE A 28 2.16 6.88 20.26
C ILE A 28 1.26 6.20 21.31
N GLY A 29 1.26 4.87 21.32
CA GLY A 29 0.38 4.04 22.15
C GLY A 29 -1.02 3.86 21.55
N GLY A 30 -1.61 2.68 21.77
CA GLY A 30 -2.88 2.25 21.15
C GLY A 30 -4.04 3.24 21.26
N PRO A 31 -4.38 3.78 22.45
CA PRO A 31 -5.55 4.66 22.63
C PRO A 31 -5.45 5.97 21.86
N LYS A 32 -4.24 6.49 21.66
CA LYS A 32 -4.00 7.74 20.91
C LYS A 32 -3.82 7.48 19.42
N ALA A 33 -3.43 6.26 19.03
CA ALA A 33 -3.20 5.87 17.65
C ALA A 33 -4.50 5.56 16.89
N GLU A 34 -5.50 4.97 17.55
CA GLU A 34 -6.77 4.57 16.94
C GLU A 34 -7.44 5.64 16.06
N PRO A 35 -7.67 6.90 16.50
CA PRO A 35 -8.32 7.89 15.65
C PRO A 35 -7.52 8.22 14.38
N PHE A 36 -6.18 8.20 14.44
CA PHE A 36 -5.34 8.40 13.26
C PHE A 36 -5.41 7.22 12.30
N ILE A 37 -5.49 6.00 12.83
CA ILE A 37 -5.65 4.79 12.04
C ILE A 37 -6.98 4.81 11.31
N LEU A 38 -8.07 5.10 12.01
CA LEU A 38 -9.41 5.13 11.42
C LEU A 38 -9.60 6.25 10.40
N LEU A 39 -8.85 7.35 10.51
CA LEU A 39 -8.85 8.43 9.51
C LEU A 39 -8.24 7.96 8.18
N ILE A 40 -7.14 7.23 8.24
CA ILE A 40 -6.36 6.81 7.06
C ILE A 40 -6.89 5.49 6.50
N GLU A 41 -7.31 4.61 7.40
CA GLU A 41 -7.90 3.31 7.13
C GLU A 41 -9.25 3.13 7.83
N PRO A 42 -10.32 3.75 7.27
CA PRO A 42 -11.67 3.62 7.81
C PRO A 42 -12.25 2.20 7.70
N ARG A 43 -11.55 1.29 7.00
CA ARG A 43 -11.85 -0.14 6.92
C ARG A 43 -11.69 -0.86 8.26
N LEU A 44 -10.85 -0.33 9.15
CA LEU A 44 -10.54 -0.90 10.46
C LEU A 44 -11.53 -0.48 11.56
N ALA A 45 -12.55 0.30 11.21
CA ALA A 45 -13.57 0.72 12.14
C ALA A 45 -14.49 -0.45 12.48
N ASP A 46 -14.72 -0.68 13.77
CA ASP A 46 -15.66 -1.68 14.27
C ASP A 46 -17.09 -1.23 13.92
N GLY A 47 -17.69 -1.85 12.89
CA GLY A 47 -19.02 -1.51 12.41
C GLY A 47 -19.46 -2.31 11.19
N ASP A 48 -20.57 -3.03 11.34
CA ASP A 48 -21.19 -4.06 10.49
C ASP A 48 -21.58 -3.64 9.03
N ARG A 49 -21.12 -2.47 8.57
CA ARG A 49 -21.26 -2.02 7.18
C ARG A 49 -19.92 -1.53 6.65
N GLN A 50 -19.08 -2.47 6.24
CA GLN A 50 -18.03 -2.19 5.27
C GLN A 50 -18.67 -1.80 3.93
N SER A 51 -19.00 -0.52 3.77
CA SER A 51 -19.45 0.01 2.48
C SER A 51 -18.34 -0.16 1.44
N ILE A 52 -18.69 -0.48 0.19
CA ILE A 52 -17.75 -0.59 -0.94
C ILE A 52 -16.83 0.65 -1.01
N PHE A 53 -17.37 1.82 -0.69
CA PHE A 53 -16.62 3.07 -0.63
C PHE A 53 -15.44 3.03 0.34
N ARG A 54 -15.59 2.45 1.54
CA ARG A 54 -14.49 2.35 2.51
C ARG A 54 -13.37 1.43 2.04
N ILE A 55 -13.68 0.42 1.23
CA ILE A 55 -12.69 -0.51 0.67
C ILE A 55 -11.91 0.15 -0.47
N VAL A 56 -12.64 0.80 -1.38
CA VAL A 56 -12.06 1.34 -2.62
C VAL A 56 -11.34 2.67 -2.39
N LEU A 57 -11.85 3.52 -1.50
CA LEU A 57 -11.37 4.90 -1.32
C LEU A 57 -9.88 5.00 -0.94
N PRO A 58 -9.34 4.24 0.05
CA PRO A 58 -7.93 4.33 0.43
C PRO A 58 -6.98 3.96 -0.71
N VAL A 59 -7.38 2.98 -1.54
CA VAL A 59 -6.62 2.51 -2.70
C VAL A 59 -6.66 3.55 -3.81
N VAL A 60 -7.85 4.08 -4.15
CA VAL A 60 -8.02 5.11 -5.18
C VAL A 60 -7.25 6.38 -4.83
N ILE A 61 -7.29 6.83 -3.57
CA ILE A 61 -6.51 7.99 -3.11
C ILE A 61 -5.01 7.76 -3.30
N SER A 62 -4.51 6.57 -2.95
CA SER A 62 -3.08 6.26 -3.04
C SER A 62 -2.61 6.21 -4.50
N ILE A 63 -3.39 5.60 -5.38
CA ILE A 63 -3.12 5.58 -6.82
C ILE A 63 -3.21 6.99 -7.40
N GLY A 64 -4.26 7.74 -7.06
CA GLY A 64 -4.46 9.12 -7.51
C GLY A 64 -3.32 10.05 -7.13
N LEU A 65 -2.81 9.95 -5.89
CA LEU A 65 -1.64 10.70 -5.44
C LEU A 65 -0.39 10.35 -6.25
N ILE A 66 -0.13 9.06 -6.51
CA ILE A 66 1.02 8.65 -7.33
C ILE A 66 0.90 9.19 -8.75
N LEU A 67 -0.29 9.12 -9.36
CA LEU A 67 -0.51 9.61 -10.72
C LEU A 67 -0.36 11.13 -10.81
N LEU A 68 -0.93 11.86 -9.85
CA LEU A 68 -0.82 13.32 -9.78
C LEU A 68 0.64 13.75 -9.63
N LEU A 69 1.38 13.14 -8.69
CA LEU A 69 2.80 13.45 -8.51
C LEU A 69 3.64 13.00 -9.72
N ALA A 70 3.27 11.91 -10.40
CA ALA A 70 3.95 11.43 -11.60
C ALA A 70 3.84 12.40 -12.79
N THR A 71 2.78 13.20 -12.88
CA THR A 71 2.65 14.26 -13.90
C THR A 71 3.78 15.28 -13.78
N HIS A 72 4.32 15.50 -12.58
CA HIS A 72 5.37 16.50 -12.34
C HIS A 72 6.76 15.84 -12.22
N SER A 73 7.61 16.03 -13.24
CA SER A 73 8.97 15.46 -13.29
C SER A 73 9.90 15.89 -12.14
N TYR A 74 9.56 16.95 -11.39
CA TYR A 74 10.33 17.40 -10.22
C TYR A 74 9.96 16.67 -8.92
N LEU A 75 8.77 16.06 -8.85
CA LEU A 75 8.25 15.40 -7.64
C LEU A 75 8.60 13.90 -7.58
N LYS A 76 9.58 13.46 -8.37
CA LYS A 76 10.01 12.06 -8.50
C LYS A 76 10.37 11.40 -7.16
N ILE A 77 11.02 12.17 -6.29
CA ILE A 77 11.38 11.73 -4.94
C ILE A 77 10.12 11.62 -4.06
N LEU A 78 9.22 12.58 -4.15
CA LEU A 78 7.98 12.58 -3.36
C LEU A 78 7.11 11.36 -3.65
N ILE A 79 7.05 10.88 -4.90
CA ILE A 79 6.28 9.67 -5.23
C ILE A 79 6.77 8.47 -4.42
N ARG A 80 8.10 8.30 -4.27
CA ARG A 80 8.67 7.21 -3.46
C ARG A 80 8.41 7.40 -1.99
N VAL A 81 8.47 8.64 -1.51
CA VAL A 81 8.11 8.98 -0.14
C VAL A 81 6.65 8.64 0.13
N THR A 82 5.72 8.91 -0.80
CA THR A 82 4.31 8.53 -0.66
C THR A 82 4.12 7.01 -0.54
N VAL A 83 4.83 6.23 -1.36
CA VAL A 83 4.79 4.76 -1.28
C VAL A 83 5.37 4.26 0.05
N ALA A 84 6.51 4.81 0.48
CA ALA A 84 7.11 4.48 1.77
C ALA A 84 6.18 4.83 2.94
N MET A 85 5.58 6.03 2.91
CA MET A 85 4.61 6.47 3.91
C MET A 85 3.40 5.53 3.99
N ARG A 86 2.90 5.04 2.84
CA ARG A 86 1.84 4.03 2.81
C ARG A 86 2.27 2.70 3.44
N ALA A 87 3.49 2.24 3.19
CA ALA A 87 4.05 1.05 3.84
C ALA A 87 4.26 1.26 5.35
N THR A 88 4.57 2.49 5.79
CA THR A 88 4.61 2.85 7.21
C THR A 88 3.22 2.75 7.85
N PHE A 89 2.19 3.28 7.20
CA PHE A 89 0.81 3.14 7.72
C PHE A 89 0.32 1.69 7.74
N PHE A 90 0.78 0.87 6.79
CA PHE A 90 0.56 -0.56 6.83
C PHE A 90 1.13 -1.20 8.10
N GLY A 91 2.39 -0.90 8.46
CA GLY A 91 2.99 -1.38 9.72
C GLY A 91 2.28 -0.85 10.96
N PHE A 92 1.93 0.44 10.97
CA PHE A 92 1.20 1.08 12.06
C PHE A 92 -0.17 0.42 12.32
N SER A 93 -0.92 0.13 11.26
CA SER A 93 -2.23 -0.51 11.33
C SER A 93 -2.16 -2.00 11.67
N SER A 94 -1.04 -2.66 11.31
CA SER A 94 -0.80 -4.07 11.64
C SER A 94 -0.73 -4.30 13.15
N VAL A 95 0.01 -3.46 13.88
CA VAL A 95 0.12 -3.57 15.35
C VAL A 95 -1.23 -3.33 16.02
N PHE A 96 -2.01 -2.36 15.54
CA PHE A 96 -3.34 -2.07 16.05
C PHE A 96 -4.29 -3.27 15.97
N LEU A 97 -4.34 -3.94 14.81
CA LEU A 97 -5.15 -5.14 14.64
C LEU A 97 -4.66 -6.30 15.51
N LEU A 98 -3.34 -6.47 15.65
CA LEU A 98 -2.78 -7.53 16.49
C LEU A 98 -3.06 -7.33 17.99
N GLN A 99 -3.25 -6.08 18.43
CA GLN A 99 -3.65 -5.78 19.80
C GLN A 99 -5.13 -6.04 20.08
N LYS A 100 -6.00 -5.94 19.06
CA LYS A 100 -7.39 -6.37 19.16
C LYS A 100 -7.43 -7.90 19.05
N LEU A 101 -7.42 -8.60 20.19
CA LEU A 101 -7.34 -10.08 20.27
C LEU A 101 -8.37 -10.82 19.38
N GLU A 102 -9.54 -10.21 19.13
CA GLU A 102 -10.60 -10.78 18.31
C GLU A 102 -10.29 -10.76 16.79
N ALA A 103 -9.28 -9.99 16.37
CA ALA A 103 -9.00 -9.74 14.96
C ALA A 103 -7.78 -10.49 14.40
N PHE A 104 -7.18 -11.44 15.12
CA PHE A 104 -5.96 -12.12 14.66
C PHE A 104 -6.12 -12.86 13.32
N TRP A 105 -7.25 -13.58 13.14
CA TRP A 105 -7.56 -14.28 11.89
C TRP A 105 -7.85 -13.31 10.75
N LEU A 106 -8.62 -12.27 11.04
CA LEU A 106 -8.95 -11.18 10.11
C LEU A 106 -7.68 -10.43 9.66
N TYR A 107 -6.73 -10.24 10.57
CA TYR A 107 -5.43 -9.68 10.26
C TYR A 107 -4.61 -10.58 9.33
N THR A 108 -4.50 -11.87 9.66
CA THR A 108 -3.58 -12.80 8.99
C THR A 108 -4.07 -13.20 7.59
N ILE A 109 -5.37 -13.49 7.45
CA ILE A 109 -5.96 -13.98 6.20
C ILE A 109 -6.25 -12.85 5.22
N TRP A 110 -6.70 -11.70 5.73
CA TRP A 110 -7.21 -10.60 4.91
C TRP A 110 -6.32 -9.36 4.98
N TRP A 111 -6.15 -8.74 6.14
CA TRP A 111 -5.52 -7.41 6.17
C TRP A 111 -4.07 -7.41 5.70
N PHE A 112 -3.24 -8.30 6.24
CA PHE A 112 -1.81 -8.34 5.98
C PHE A 112 -1.46 -8.68 4.51
N PRO A 113 -1.93 -9.80 3.92
CA PRO A 113 -1.51 -10.18 2.57
C PRO A 113 -1.97 -9.18 1.51
N PHE A 114 -3.21 -8.68 1.62
CA PHE A 114 -3.74 -7.71 0.66
C PHE A 114 -2.98 -6.38 0.73
N GLN A 115 -2.74 -5.86 1.93
CA GLN A 115 -2.01 -4.60 2.09
C GLN A 115 -0.53 -4.70 1.66
N LEU A 116 0.10 -5.86 1.87
CA LEU A 116 1.45 -6.13 1.36
C LEU A 116 1.47 -6.11 -0.19
N ILE A 117 0.53 -6.79 -0.83
CA ILE A 117 0.43 -6.82 -2.30
C ILE A 117 0.16 -5.40 -2.85
N TYR A 118 -0.70 -4.62 -2.20
CA TYR A 118 -0.92 -3.22 -2.59
C TYR A 118 0.36 -2.39 -2.53
N CYS A 119 1.15 -2.51 -1.45
CA CYS A 119 2.42 -1.80 -1.35
C CYS A 119 3.39 -2.20 -2.47
N ILE A 120 3.45 -3.49 -2.83
CA ILE A 120 4.26 -3.99 -3.94
C ILE A 120 3.78 -3.38 -5.27
N LEU A 121 2.48 -3.41 -5.55
CA LEU A 121 1.90 -2.86 -6.79
C LEU A 121 2.09 -1.34 -6.91
N LEU A 122 1.98 -0.60 -5.81
CA LEU A 122 2.23 0.85 -5.79
C LEU A 122 3.70 1.17 -6.07
N LEU A 123 4.60 0.37 -5.51
CA LEU A 123 6.02 0.50 -5.76
C LEU A 123 6.38 0.15 -7.21
N VAL A 124 5.79 -0.91 -7.77
CA VAL A 124 5.96 -1.28 -9.19
C VAL A 124 5.45 -0.15 -10.07
N LEU A 125 4.26 0.41 -9.78
CA LEU A 125 3.71 1.57 -10.47
C LEU A 125 4.67 2.76 -10.42
N CYS A 126 5.18 3.08 -9.24
CA CYS A 126 6.16 4.15 -9.04
C CYS A 126 7.41 3.94 -9.89
N ASN A 127 7.98 2.73 -9.93
CA ASN A 127 9.18 2.45 -10.72
C ASN A 127 8.92 2.45 -12.24
N LEU A 128 7.70 2.10 -12.67
CA LEU A 128 7.27 2.18 -14.07
C LEU A 128 7.18 3.64 -14.53
N LEU A 129 6.50 4.47 -13.75
CA LEU A 129 6.28 5.90 -14.02
C LEU A 129 7.57 6.72 -13.85
N VAL A 130 8.32 6.44 -12.79
CA VAL A 130 9.50 7.20 -12.37
C VAL A 130 10.64 6.25 -11.96
N PRO A 131 11.47 5.82 -12.93
CA PRO A 131 12.56 4.89 -12.66
C PRO A 131 13.61 5.49 -11.70
N ALA A 132 14.15 4.64 -10.82
CA ALA A 132 15.08 5.04 -9.75
C ALA A 132 16.42 5.59 -10.18
N TRP A 133 16.86 5.22 -11.38
CA TRP A 133 18.16 5.59 -11.87
C TRP A 133 17.96 6.19 -13.24
N SER A 134 18.27 7.48 -13.36
CA SER A 134 18.22 8.29 -14.59
C SER A 134 19.26 7.86 -15.64
N LYS A 135 19.49 6.55 -15.79
CA LYS A 135 20.23 5.91 -16.90
C LYS A 135 19.30 5.11 -17.80
N ARG A 136 18.00 5.44 -17.82
CA ARG A 136 17.16 4.98 -18.93
C ARG A 136 17.68 5.73 -20.16
N LYS A 137 18.33 5.01 -21.09
CA LYS A 137 18.61 5.55 -22.43
C LYS A 137 17.31 6.21 -22.89
N ILE A 138 17.37 7.52 -23.11
CA ILE A 138 16.33 8.32 -23.76
C ILE A 138 15.89 7.50 -24.98
N GLY A 139 14.68 6.92 -24.94
CA GLY A 139 14.17 6.06 -26.02
C GLY A 139 13.56 4.71 -25.62
N LYS A 140 13.80 4.15 -24.42
CA LYS A 140 13.05 2.94 -23.99
C LYS A 140 11.68 3.35 -23.43
N GLN A 141 10.72 3.52 -24.34
CA GLN A 141 9.32 3.75 -24.03
C GLN A 141 8.82 2.60 -23.14
N VAL A 142 8.31 2.93 -21.95
CA VAL A 142 7.59 1.93 -21.15
C VAL A 142 6.37 1.55 -21.95
N SER A 143 6.20 0.25 -22.20
CA SER A 143 5.01 -0.21 -22.90
C SER A 143 3.79 0.17 -22.06
N GLY A 144 2.86 0.94 -22.64
CA GLY A 144 1.58 1.25 -21.99
C GLY A 144 0.86 -0.02 -21.52
N ARG A 145 1.14 -1.17 -22.16
CA ARG A 145 0.70 -2.50 -21.74
C ARG A 145 1.15 -2.86 -20.33
N THR A 146 2.38 -2.55 -19.92
CA THR A 146 2.88 -2.88 -18.57
C THR A 146 2.20 -2.03 -17.49
N ILE A 147 1.96 -0.75 -17.79
CA ILE A 147 1.20 0.14 -16.91
C ILE A 147 -0.24 -0.35 -16.78
N LEU A 148 -0.88 -0.70 -17.90
CA LEU A 148 -2.23 -1.27 -17.95
C LEU A 148 -2.32 -2.57 -17.15
N LEU A 149 -1.35 -3.49 -17.32
CA LEU A 149 -1.30 -4.74 -16.56
C LEU A 149 -1.20 -4.48 -15.05
N ASN A 150 -0.47 -3.44 -14.63
CA ASN A 150 -0.40 -3.08 -13.21
C ASN A 150 -1.74 -2.54 -12.68
N PHE A 151 -2.49 -1.77 -13.48
CA PHE A 151 -3.85 -1.37 -13.12
C PHE A 151 -4.83 -2.54 -13.07
N ILE A 152 -4.73 -3.48 -14.01
CA ILE A 152 -5.52 -4.71 -13.99
C ILE A 152 -5.22 -5.51 -12.72
N ALA A 153 -3.94 -5.62 -12.32
CA ALA A 153 -3.55 -6.27 -11.08
C ALA A 153 -4.18 -5.58 -9.86
N PHE A 154 -4.16 -4.24 -9.78
CA PHE A 154 -4.86 -3.51 -8.71
C PHE A 154 -6.36 -3.84 -8.68
N PHE A 155 -7.02 -3.84 -9.84
CA PHE A 155 -8.44 -4.17 -9.93
C PHE A 155 -8.73 -5.60 -9.45
N ILE A 156 -7.93 -6.57 -9.87
CA ILE A 156 -8.07 -7.98 -9.44
C ILE A 156 -7.92 -8.07 -7.92
N ILE A 157 -6.93 -7.40 -7.31
CA ILE A 157 -6.73 -7.43 -5.87
C ILE A 157 -7.89 -6.79 -5.12
N ILE A 158 -8.46 -5.67 -5.60
CA ILE A 158 -9.65 -5.05 -5.00
C ILE A 158 -10.85 -6.00 -5.05
N VAL A 159 -11.07 -6.67 -6.18
CA VAL A 159 -12.16 -7.65 -6.33
C VAL A 159 -11.94 -8.85 -5.40
N ALA A 160 -10.71 -9.37 -5.34
CA ALA A 160 -10.36 -10.47 -4.45
C ALA A 160 -10.55 -10.06 -2.97
N GLU A 161 -10.17 -8.83 -2.60
CA GLU A 161 -10.36 -8.29 -1.25
C GLU A 161 -11.86 -8.25 -0.92
N PHE A 162 -12.67 -7.74 -1.86
CA PHE A 162 -14.12 -7.68 -1.70
C PHE A 162 -14.75 -9.06 -1.52
N ILE A 163 -14.31 -10.06 -2.30
CA ILE A 163 -14.76 -11.45 -2.16
C ILE A 163 -14.40 -11.99 -0.77
N VAL A 164 -13.16 -11.80 -0.31
CA VAL A 164 -12.75 -12.28 1.03
C VAL A 164 -13.56 -11.62 2.13
N VAL A 165 -13.75 -10.31 2.07
CA VAL A 165 -14.58 -9.59 3.06
C VAL A 165 -16.03 -10.08 3.06
N PHE A 166 -16.62 -10.28 1.88
CA PHE A 166 -18.04 -10.59 1.77
C PHE A 166 -18.37 -12.06 2.04
N PHE A 167 -17.48 -13.00 1.70
CA PHE A 167 -17.73 -14.44 1.80
C PHE A 167 -17.05 -15.13 2.98
N VAL A 168 -15.93 -14.60 3.49
CA VAL A 168 -15.12 -15.26 4.54
C VAL A 168 -15.27 -14.57 5.89
N LEU A 169 -15.38 -13.24 5.90
CA LEU A 169 -15.41 -12.44 7.14
C LEU A 169 -16.81 -11.97 7.54
N LYS A 170 -17.83 -12.32 6.76
CA LYS A 170 -19.25 -12.04 7.02
C LYS A 170 -20.00 -13.35 7.11
#